data_AF-A0A533ULR3-F1
#
_entry.id   AF-A0A533ULR3-F1
#
_cell.length_a   1.000
_cell.length_b   1.000
_cell.length_c   1.000
_cell.angle_alpha   90.00
_cell.angle_beta   90.00
_cell.angle_gamma   90.00
#
_symmetry.space_group_name_H-M   'P 1'
#
loop_
_entity.id
_entity.type
_entity.pdbx_description
1 polymer ?
#
loop_
_entity_poly.entity_id
_entity_poly.type
_entity_poly.pdbx_seq_one_letter_code
_entity_poly.pdbx_strand_id
1 'polypeptide(L)' 'TKYDTFLDHSGAIGRRYRRLDEVGAPFAVTVDHQTLQDGTVTVRERDSMNQERIKISDLDLYLARETSYP' A
#
# COMPACT_ATOMS: atom_id res chain seq x y z
N THR A 1 11.10 8.54 -10.21
CA THR A 1 10.02 8.00 -9.34
C THR A 1 10.63 7.81 -7.96
N LYS A 2 10.00 8.30 -6.88
CA LYS A 2 10.60 8.29 -5.52
C LYS A 2 10.70 6.88 -4.90
N TYR A 3 9.84 5.96 -5.33
CA TYR A 3 9.76 4.59 -4.81
C TYR A 3 9.63 3.60 -5.97
N ASP A 4 10.21 2.42 -5.83
CA ASP A 4 9.93 1.29 -6.70
C ASP A 4 8.54 0.75 -6.39
N THR A 5 7.73 0.54 -7.42
CA THR A 5 6.32 0.17 -7.26
C THR A 5 5.96 -0.96 -8.19
N PHE A 6 5.29 -1.97 -7.65
CA PHE A 6 4.71 -3.07 -8.42
C PHE A 6 3.19 -2.96 -8.43
N LEU A 7 2.61 -2.93 -9.62
CA LEU A 7 1.17 -2.78 -9.80
C LEU A 7 0.55 -4.11 -10.22
N ASP A 8 -0.47 -4.53 -9.49
CA ASP A 8 -1.12 -5.83 -9.67
C ASP A 8 -2.64 -5.69 -9.66
N HIS A 9 -3.25 -6.01 -10.80
CA HIS A 9 -4.70 -6.00 -11.00
C HIS A 9 -5.30 -7.41 -11.01
N SER A 10 -4.46 -8.45 -10.97
CA SER A 10 -4.87 -9.81 -11.24
C SER A 10 -5.39 -10.51 -9.98
N GLY A 11 -6.51 -11.20 -10.11
CA GLY A 11 -7.06 -12.05 -9.04
C GLY A 11 -7.60 -11.31 -7.81
N ALA A 12 -7.98 -12.10 -6.80
CA ALA A 12 -8.52 -11.58 -5.54
C ALA A 12 -7.46 -10.83 -4.73
N ILE A 13 -7.87 -9.84 -3.95
CA ILE A 13 -6.99 -8.96 -3.17
C ILE A 13 -6.04 -9.72 -2.23
N GLY A 14 -6.53 -10.77 -1.56
CA GLY A 14 -5.69 -11.61 -0.70
C GLY A 14 -4.57 -12.35 -1.46
N ARG A 15 -4.78 -12.70 -2.74
CA ARG A 15 -3.73 -13.29 -3.59
C ARG A 15 -2.71 -12.25 -4.05
N ARG A 16 -3.10 -10.98 -4.13
CA ARG A 16 -2.19 -9.86 -4.45
C ARG A 16 -1.30 -9.56 -3.26
N TYR A 17 -1.88 -9.48 -2.06
CA TYR A 17 -1.12 -9.34 -0.81
C TYR A 17 -0.09 -10.45 -0.63
N ARG A 18 -0.48 -11.74 -0.80
CA ARG A 18 0.49 -12.83 -0.69
C ARG A 18 1.64 -12.70 -1.70
N ARG A 19 1.37 -12.32 -2.95
CA ARG A 19 2.43 -12.10 -3.95
C ARG A 19 3.34 -10.94 -3.53
N LEU A 20 2.78 -9.82 -3.10
CA LEU A 20 3.57 -8.68 -2.59
C LEU A 20 4.43 -9.05 -1.38
N ASP A 21 3.88 -9.83 -0.46
CA ASP A 21 4.59 -10.36 0.71
C ASP A 21 5.75 -11.28 0.25
N GLU A 22 5.53 -12.14 -0.76
CA GLU A 22 6.54 -13.04 -1.36
C GLU A 22 7.65 -12.29 -2.11
N VAL A 23 7.35 -11.20 -2.83
CA VAL A 23 8.40 -10.35 -3.46
C VAL A 23 9.15 -9.48 -2.45
N GLY A 24 8.72 -9.49 -1.18
CA GLY A 24 9.36 -8.75 -0.11
C GLY A 24 8.96 -7.27 -0.04
N ALA A 25 7.85 -6.87 -0.66
CA ALA A 25 7.36 -5.50 -0.58
C ALA A 25 6.90 -5.19 0.86
N PRO A 26 7.44 -4.14 1.52
CA PRO A 26 7.07 -3.82 2.91
C PRO A 26 5.66 -3.23 3.04
N PHE A 27 5.19 -2.53 2.01
CA PHE A 27 3.87 -1.88 1.97
C PHE A 27 3.08 -2.33 0.75
N ALA A 28 1.77 -2.54 0.95
CA ALA A 28 0.82 -2.79 -0.12
C ALA A 28 -0.28 -1.71 -0.11
N VAL A 29 -0.41 -0.96 -1.20
CA VAL A 29 -1.43 0.09 -1.35
C VAL A 29 -2.58 -0.43 -2.19
N THR A 30 -3.79 -0.36 -1.65
CA THR A 30 -5.02 -0.73 -2.34
C THR A 30 -5.83 0.50 -2.71
N VAL A 31 -6.14 0.59 -4.00
CA VAL A 31 -7.09 1.53 -4.58
C VAL A 31 -8.39 0.77 -4.84
N ASP A 32 -9.47 1.19 -4.18
CA ASP A 32 -10.79 0.58 -4.29
C ASP A 32 -11.82 1.57 -4.87
N HIS A 33 -13.06 1.14 -5.04
CA HIS A 33 -14.13 2.01 -5.56
C HIS A 33 -14.43 3.19 -4.62
N GLN A 34 -14.17 3.03 -3.32
CA GLN A 34 -14.36 4.07 -2.32
C GLN A 34 -13.25 5.13 -2.40
N THR A 35 -12.07 4.79 -2.94
CA THR A 35 -11.01 5.77 -3.23
C THR A 35 -11.48 6.88 -4.16
N LEU A 36 -12.34 6.56 -5.15
CA LEU A 36 -12.88 7.55 -6.07
C LEU A 36 -13.89 8.51 -5.41
N GLN A 37 -14.52 8.09 -4.32
CA GLN A 37 -15.52 8.89 -3.60
C GLN A 37 -14.87 9.75 -2.51
N ASP A 38 -13.97 9.14 -1.73
CA ASP A 38 -13.45 9.74 -0.50
C ASP A 38 -12.00 10.22 -0.62
N GLY A 39 -11.33 9.94 -1.75
CA GLY A 39 -9.92 10.30 -1.97
C GLY A 39 -8.96 9.59 -1.01
N THR A 40 -9.33 8.41 -0.54
CA THR A 40 -8.58 7.61 0.46
C THR A 40 -8.14 6.27 -0.10
N VAL A 41 -6.95 5.83 0.30
CA VAL A 41 -6.37 4.53 -0.05
C VAL A 41 -6.12 3.71 1.21
N THR A 42 -6.15 2.40 1.06
CA THR A 42 -5.82 1.48 2.16
C THR A 42 -4.37 1.06 2.01
N VAL A 43 -3.55 1.30 3.03
CA VAL A 43 -2.16 0.86 3.10
C VAL A 43 -2.09 -0.31 4.07
N ARG A 44 -1.46 -1.41 3.64
CA ARG A 44 -1.16 -2.58 4.48
C ARG A 44 0.34 -2.68 4.69
N GLU A 45 0.74 -2.81 5.94
CA GLU A 45 2.11 -3.16 6.31
C GLU A 45 2.27 -4.68 6.37
N ARG A 46 3.36 -5.18 5.78
CA ARG A 46 3.66 -6.62 5.77
C ARG A 46 4.03 -7.13 7.16
N ASP A 47 4.94 -6.44 7.84
CA ASP A 47 5.56 -6.94 9.07
C ASP A 47 4.61 -6.87 10.27
N SER A 48 3.85 -5.78 10.38
CA SER A 48 2.85 -5.59 11.44
C SER A 48 1.49 -6.22 11.10
N MET A 49 1.24 -6.57 9.84
CA MET A 49 -0.08 -6.98 9.30
C MET A 49 -1.19 -5.93 9.49
N ASN A 50 -0.83 -4.69 9.85
CA ASN A 50 -1.77 -3.59 10.05
C ASN A 50 -2.31 -3.09 8.70
N GLN A 51 -3.56 -2.64 8.72
CA GLN A 51 -4.23 -1.99 7.60
C GLN A 51 -4.78 -0.65 8.05
N GLU A 52 -4.34 0.42 7.40
CA GLU A 52 -4.78 1.79 7.67
C GLU A 52 -5.35 2.43 6.41
N ARG A 53 -6.43 3.19 6.57
CA ARG A 53 -7.03 3.97 5.49
C ARG A 53 -6.61 5.43 5.64
N ILE A 54 -5.81 5.92 4.71
CA ILE A 54 -5.25 7.27 4.73
C ILE A 54 -5.66 8.04 3.47
N LYS A 55 -5.60 9.37 3.52
CA LYS A 55 -5.84 10.19 2.33
C LYS A 55 -4.69 10.03 1.35
N ILE A 56 -4.98 10.12 0.05
CA ILE A 56 -3.95 10.07 -1.00
C ILE A 56 -2.89 11.16 -0.76
N SER A 57 -3.30 12.33 -0.29
CA SER A 57 -2.40 13.45 0.02
C SER A 57 -1.38 13.13 1.12
N ASP A 58 -1.72 12.23 2.05
CA ASP A 58 -0.89 11.88 3.20
C ASP A 58 0.02 10.67 2.91
N LEU A 59 -0.19 9.98 1.78
CA LEU A 59 0.52 8.75 1.42
C LEU A 59 2.04 8.95 1.27
N ASP A 60 2.49 10.04 0.63
CA ASP A 60 3.94 10.32 0.45
C ASP A 60 4.62 10.52 1.81
N LEU A 61 3.97 11.24 2.73
CA LEU A 61 4.48 11.49 4.08
C LEU A 61 4.49 10.20 4.91
N TYR A 62 3.44 9.40 4.82
CA TYR A 62 3.35 8.11 5.51
C TYR A 62 4.48 7.18 5.06
N LEU A 63 4.63 6.97 3.74
CA LEU A 63 5.70 6.12 3.20
C LEU A 63 7.09 6.68 3.50
N ALA A 64 7.28 8.00 3.39
CA ALA A 64 8.57 8.62 3.71
C ALA A 64 8.94 8.39 5.19
N ARG A 65 8.00 8.49 6.13
CA ARG A 65 8.26 8.24 7.55
C ARG A 65 8.69 6.81 7.81
N GLU A 66 7.98 5.84 7.24
CA GLU A 66 8.23 4.43 7.52
C GLU A 66 9.44 3.87 6.74
N THR A 67 9.73 4.41 5.55
CA THR A 67 10.92 4.02 4.76
C THR A 67 12.19 4.79 5.17
N SER A 68 12.05 5.94 5.83
CA SER A 68 13.16 6.74 6.35
C SER A 68 13.62 6.23 7.72
N TYR A 69 14.01 4.95 7.78
CA TYR A 69 14.89 4.47 8.84
C TYR A 69 16.34 4.48 8.32
N PRO A 70 17.31 5.04 9.07
CA PRO A 70 18.71 5.17 8.63
C PRO A 70 19.44 3.84 8.43
#